data_AF-A0A1C5A174-F1
#
_entry.id   AF-A0A1C5A174-F1
#
_cell.length_a   1.000
_cell.length_b   1.000
_cell.length_c   1.000
_cell.angle_alpha   90.00
_cell.angle_beta   90.00
_cell.angle_gamma   90.00
#
_symmetry.space_group_name_H-M   'P 1'
#
loop_
_entity.id
_entity.type
_entity.pdbx_description
1 polymer ?
#
loop_
_entity_poly.entity_id
_entity_poly.type
_entity_poly.pdbx_seq_one_letter_code
_entity_poly.pdbx_strand_id
1 'polypeptide(L)'
;MRNVIRRLAGRREEQRPLEEGRRLPLRPWQIRERHFNVRRRGLDPVEIRTFLHRVADELAVAQTALVAVQEENVRIKNALRAWQSAQAANRHYR
;
A
#
# COMPACT_ATOMS: atom_id res chain seq x y z
N MET A 1 -3.79 -31.22 11.00
CA MET A 1 -3.22 -30.76 9.71
C MET A 1 -3.50 -29.27 9.47
N ARG A 2 -2.86 -28.40 10.26
CA ARG A 2 -2.82 -26.95 10.07
C ARG A 2 -1.33 -26.62 10.13
N ASN A 3 -0.71 -26.13 9.06
CA ASN A 3 0.57 -25.39 9.13
C ASN A 3 1.12 -24.91 7.76
N VAL A 4 0.45 -25.16 6.63
CA VAL A 4 1.03 -24.77 5.32
C VAL A 4 0.62 -23.36 4.87
N ILE A 5 -0.51 -22.82 5.33
CA ILE A 5 -0.98 -21.47 4.93
C ILE A 5 -0.20 -20.35 5.64
N ARG A 6 0.55 -20.64 6.72
CA ARG A 6 1.38 -19.64 7.39
C ARG A 6 2.60 -19.22 6.56
N ARG A 7 3.00 -20.03 5.57
CA ARG A 7 4.24 -19.81 4.80
C ARG A 7 4.12 -18.78 3.67
N LEU A 8 2.90 -18.33 3.33
CA LEU A 8 2.67 -17.24 2.37
C LEU A 8 2.22 -15.92 3.02
N ALA A 9 1.89 -15.94 4.32
CA ALA A 9 1.68 -14.72 5.10
C ALA A 9 3.02 -14.12 5.60
N GLY A 10 4.04 -14.95 5.82
CA GLY A 10 5.34 -14.53 6.35
C GLY A 10 6.27 -13.79 5.37
N ARG A 11 5.89 -13.62 4.09
CA ARG A 11 6.66 -12.78 3.13
C ARG A 11 6.07 -11.39 2.92
N ARG A 12 5.11 -10.95 3.76
CA ARG A 12 4.67 -9.55 3.83
C ARG A 12 5.14 -8.83 5.10
N GLU A 13 5.95 -9.50 5.91
CA GLU A 13 6.49 -9.01 7.19
C GLU A 13 8.02 -8.98 7.22
N GLU A 14 8.68 -8.75 6.08
CA GLU A 14 9.91 -7.92 6.13
C GLU A 14 9.48 -6.46 6.24
N GLN A 15 8.76 -6.16 7.32
CA GLN A 15 8.68 -4.83 7.87
C GLN A 15 10.10 -4.53 8.34
N ARG A 16 10.87 -3.93 7.43
CA ARG A 16 12.20 -3.39 7.67
C ARG A 16 12.15 -2.56 8.96
N PRO A 17 13.18 -2.62 9.81
CA PRO A 17 13.16 -2.03 11.15
C PRO A 17 12.57 -0.61 11.13
N LEU A 18 11.56 -0.36 11.96
CA LEU A 18 10.82 0.90 12.08
C LEU A 18 11.64 2.05 12.69
N GLU A 19 12.97 2.01 12.55
CA GLU A 19 13.94 2.92 13.15
C GLU A 19 14.60 3.80 12.07
N GLU A 20 13.80 4.33 11.14
CA GLU A 20 14.16 5.52 10.35
C GLU A 20 12.98 6.49 10.40
N GLY A 21 12.80 7.12 11.56
CA GLY A 21 11.95 8.31 11.76
C GLY A 21 10.61 8.27 11.04
N ARG A 22 9.72 7.33 11.40
CA ARG A 22 8.31 7.18 10.96
C ARG A 22 7.91 8.14 9.82
N ARG A 23 8.47 7.92 8.63
CA ARG A 23 8.10 8.70 7.44
C ARG A 23 6.71 8.26 7.03
N LEU A 24 5.71 9.03 7.44
CA LEU A 24 4.33 8.82 7.00
C LEU A 24 4.32 8.81 5.46
N PRO A 25 3.54 7.92 4.83
CA PRO A 25 3.45 7.86 3.38
C PRO A 25 3.01 9.23 2.85
N LEU A 26 3.79 9.77 1.91
CA LEU A 26 3.50 11.05 1.28
C LEU A 26 2.12 11.01 0.63
N ARG A 27 1.34 12.06 0.83
CA ARG A 27 0.08 12.27 0.13
C ARG A 27 0.32 13.08 -1.14
N PRO A 28 -0.44 12.85 -2.22
CA PRO A 28 -0.33 13.63 -3.45
C PRO A 28 -0.38 15.15 -3.22
N TRP A 29 -1.27 15.63 -2.34
CA TRP A 29 -1.37 17.06 -2.01
C TRP A 29 -0.09 17.62 -1.36
N GLN A 30 0.59 16.83 -0.52
CA GLN A 30 1.86 17.24 0.11
C GLN A 30 2.98 17.40 -0.92
N ILE A 31 2.91 16.67 -2.03
CA ILE A 31 3.87 16.80 -3.14
C ILE A 31 3.57 18.05 -3.96
N ARG A 32 2.28 18.30 -4.28
CA ARG A 32 1.83 19.49 -5.03
C ARG A 32 2.18 20.79 -4.31
N GLU A 33 2.05 20.81 -2.99
CA GLU A 33 2.26 21.99 -2.16
C GLU A 33 3.71 22.14 -1.67
N ARG A 34 4.61 21.23 -2.06
CA ARG A 34 6.00 21.26 -1.62
C ARG A 34 6.73 22.45 -2.24
N HIS A 35 7.21 23.34 -1.38
CA HIS A 35 8.04 24.47 -1.77
C HIS A 35 9.52 24.20 -1.50
N PHE A 36 10.37 24.57 -2.46
CA PHE A 36 11.83 24.49 -2.36
C PHE A 36 12.43 25.88 -2.34
N ASN A 37 13.50 26.06 -1.57
CA ASN A 37 14.22 27.33 -1.51
C ASN A 37 14.99 27.56 -2.82
N VAL A 38 14.83 28.73 -3.42
CA VAL A 38 15.57 29.12 -4.62
C VAL A 38 17.02 29.47 -4.25
N ARG A 39 17.98 28.97 -5.03
CA ARG A 39 19.42 29.22 -4.83
C ARG A 39 20.04 29.74 -6.13
N ARG A 40 21.16 30.47 -6.03
CA ARG A 40 21.86 31.15 -7.14
C ARG A 40 22.23 30.24 -8.34
N ARG A 41 22.28 28.92 -8.16
CA ARG A 41 22.49 27.89 -9.20
C ARG A 41 21.48 26.75 -9.07
N GLY A 42 20.21 27.11 -8.89
CA GLY A 42 19.10 26.15 -8.75
C GLY A 42 18.41 25.81 -10.07
N LEU A 43 17.63 24.74 -10.06
CA LEU A 43 16.69 24.39 -11.12
C LEU A 43 15.56 25.43 -11.23
N ASP A 44 14.93 25.51 -12.40
CA ASP A 44 13.78 26.37 -12.63
C ASP A 44 12.61 25.97 -11.69
N PRO A 45 12.11 26.90 -10.84
CA PRO A 45 10.96 26.63 -9.98
C PRO A 45 9.71 26.18 -10.74
N VAL A 46 9.50 26.63 -11.98
CA VAL A 46 8.34 26.25 -12.81
C VAL A 46 8.46 24.81 -13.29
N GLU A 47 9.64 24.42 -13.74
CA GLU A 47 9.94 23.04 -14.13
C GLU A 47 9.76 22.09 -12.94
N ILE A 48 10.29 22.46 -11.77
CA ILE A 48 10.12 21.70 -10.53
C ILE A 48 8.62 21.54 -10.21
N ARG A 49 7.82 22.61 -10.23
CA ARG A 49 6.38 22.54 -9.94
C ARG A 49 5.66 21.61 -10.92
N THR A 50 5.97 21.70 -12.21
CA THR A 50 5.38 20.85 -13.25
C THR A 50 5.71 19.39 -13.02
N PHE A 51 6.97 19.09 -12.68
CA PHE A 51 7.40 17.74 -12.35
C PHE A 51 6.70 17.20 -11.09
N LEU A 52 6.61 17.99 -10.02
CA LEU A 52 5.93 17.61 -8.78
C LEU A 52 4.44 17.32 -9.00
N HIS A 53 3.76 18.08 -9.88
CA HIS A 53 2.38 17.79 -10.25
C HIS A 53 2.25 16.42 -10.91
N ARG A 54 3.10 16.10 -11.89
CA ARG A 54 3.10 14.76 -12.51
C ARG A 54 3.36 13.66 -11.50
N VAL A 55 4.37 13.82 -10.64
CA VAL A 55 4.70 12.85 -9.58
C VAL A 55 3.53 12.66 -8.62
N ALA A 56 2.82 13.73 -8.26
CA ALA A 56 1.65 13.63 -7.41
C ALA A 56 0.51 12.85 -8.07
N ASP A 57 0.31 13.03 -9.38
CA ASP A 57 -0.73 12.32 -10.13
C ASP A 57 -0.38 10.82 -10.27
N GLU A 58 0.86 10.49 -10.59
CA GLU A 58 1.34 9.10 -10.62
C GLU A 58 1.22 8.43 -9.25
N LEU A 59 1.57 9.15 -8.17
CA LEU A 59 1.40 8.65 -6.81
C LEU A 59 -0.08 8.42 -6.46
N ALA A 60 -0.98 9.30 -6.90
CA ALA A 60 -2.41 9.12 -6.69
C ALA A 60 -2.92 7.85 -7.38
N VAL A 61 -2.53 7.62 -8.63
CA VAL A 61 -2.87 6.40 -9.39
C VAL A 61 -2.35 5.15 -8.67
N ALA A 62 -1.09 5.16 -8.23
CA ALA A 62 -0.49 4.04 -7.52
C ALA A 62 -1.21 3.74 -6.18
N GLN A 63 -1.56 4.79 -5.42
CA GLN A 63 -2.29 4.64 -4.16
C GLN A 63 -3.71 4.08 -4.38
N THR A 64 -4.42 4.54 -5.41
CA THR A 64 -5.74 4.00 -5.77
C THR A 64 -5.66 2.53 -6.18
N ALA A 65 -4.68 2.16 -7.02
CA ALA A 65 -4.47 0.78 -7.41
C ALA A 65 -4.15 -0.12 -6.20
N LEU A 66 -3.34 0.37 -5.26
CA LEU A 66 -3.03 -0.36 -4.02
C LEU A 66 -4.28 -0.61 -3.17
N VAL A 67 -5.15 0.40 -3.01
CA VAL A 67 -6.42 0.25 -2.28
C VAL A 67 -7.31 -0.79 -2.95
N ALA A 68 -7.48 -0.72 -4.27
CA ALA A 68 -8.30 -1.69 -5.01
C ALA A 68 -7.79 -3.13 -4.85
N VAL A 69 -6.46 -3.34 -4.93
CA VAL A 69 -5.85 -4.65 -4.70
C VAL A 69 -6.03 -5.12 -3.25
N GLN A 70 -5.98 -4.21 -2.28
CA GLN A 70 -6.18 -4.55 -0.88
C GLN A 70 -7.64 -4.94 -0.60
N GLU A 71 -8.60 -4.25 -1.19
CA GLU A 71 -10.03 -4.57 -1.11
C GLU A 71 -10.32 -5.95 -1.71
N GLU A 72 -9.76 -6.25 -2.88
CA GLU A 72 -9.93 -7.55 -3.52
C GLU A 72 -9.30 -8.68 -2.69
N ASN A 73 -8.13 -8.44 -2.10
CA ASN A 73 -7.52 -9.37 -1.17
C ASN A 73 -8.40 -9.64 0.05
N VAL A 74 -9.08 -8.63 0.59
CA VAL A 74 -10.02 -8.78 1.70
C VAL A 74 -11.23 -9.62 1.27
N ARG A 75 -11.80 -9.35 0.10
CA ARG A 75 -12.91 -10.12 -0.47
C ARG A 75 -12.55 -11.60 -0.61
N ILE A 76 -11.41 -11.91 -1.23
CA ILE A 76 -10.93 -13.29 -1.43
C ILE A 76 -10.72 -13.98 -0.08
N LYS A 77 -10.09 -13.31 0.89
CA LYS A 77 -9.87 -13.88 2.24
C LYS A 77 -11.19 -14.16 2.95
N ASN A 78 -12.19 -13.30 2.81
CA ASN A 78 -13.50 -13.50 3.43
C ASN A 78 -14.26 -14.67 2.80
N ALA A 79 -14.25 -14.78 1.46
CA ALA A 79 -14.84 -15.91 0.76
C ALA A 79 -14.18 -17.24 1.18
N LEU A 80 -12.84 -17.26 1.26
CA LEU A 80 -12.10 -18.44 1.71
C LEU A 80 -12.46 -18.82 3.16
N ARG A 81 -12.55 -17.86 4.07
CA ARG A 81 -12.95 -18.10 5.46
C ARG A 81 -14.37 -18.67 5.54
N ALA A 82 -15.31 -18.10 4.80
CA ALA A 82 -16.70 -18.57 4.77
C ALA A 82 -16.79 -20.03 4.27
N TRP A 83 -16.08 -20.35 3.19
CA TRP A 83 -16.01 -21.71 2.67
C TRP A 83 -15.37 -22.69 3.66
N GLN A 84 -14.26 -22.30 4.30
CA GLN A 84 -13.61 -23.12 5.34
C GLN A 84 -14.53 -23.39 6.53
N SER A 85 -15.27 -22.38 6.99
CA SER A 85 -16.25 -22.54 8.07
C SER A 85 -17.40 -23.48 7.67
N ALA A 86 -17.95 -23.34 6.46
CA ALA A 86 -19.00 -24.23 5.98
C ALA A 86 -18.53 -25.68 5.86
N GLN A 87 -17.30 -25.90 5.36
CA GLN A 87 -16.72 -27.24 5.27
C GLN A 87 -16.45 -27.84 6.66
N ALA A 88 -15.94 -27.04 7.60
CA ALA A 88 -15.72 -27.48 8.97
C ALA A 88 -17.03 -27.86 9.66
N ALA A 89 -18.09 -27.07 9.49
CA ALA A 89 -19.41 -27.40 10.00
C ALA A 89 -19.93 -28.73 9.44
N ASN A 90 -19.90 -28.91 8.11
CA ASN A 90 -20.35 -30.14 7.45
C ASN A 90 -19.57 -31.38 7.95
N ARG A 91 -18.27 -31.24 8.22
CA ARG A 91 -17.45 -32.32 8.78
C ARG A 91 -17.76 -32.66 10.25
N HIS A 92 -18.34 -31.75 11.03
CA HIS A 92 -18.77 -32.03 12.40
C HIS A 92 -20.16 -32.72 12.47
N TYR A 93 -20.94 -32.68 11.39
CA TYR A 93 -22.26 -33.33 11.31
C TYR A 93 -22.23 -34.73 10.66
N ARG A 94 -21.03 -35.26 10.36
CA ARG A 94 -20.80 -36.63 9.89
C ARG A 94 -20.00 -37.40 10.92
#